data_AF-A0A221SZT0-F1
#
_entry.id   AF-A0A221SZT0-F1
#
_cell.length_a   1.000
_cell.length_b   1.000
_cell.length_c   1.000
_cell.angle_alpha   90.00
_cell.angle_beta   90.00
_cell.angle_gamma   90.00
#
_symmetry.space_group_name_H-M   'P 1'
#
loop_
_entity.id
_entity.type
_entity.pdbx_description
1 polymer ?
#
loop_
_entity_poly.entity_id
_entity_poly.type
_entity_poly.pdbx_seq_one_letter_code
_entity_poly.pdbx_strand_id
1 'polypeptide(L)'
;MSVQVGQPAPEFRARTEDGQHLALADLRGQWVVLYFYPRANTPGCSLEAQAFQASLEDFGARNAAVVGVSTDTEARQAAFRDRCGLAFPLIPDGEKVLARQYGVLGGLSGLLGVASRQTFLIDPEGVLRWHWRFVNPAGHAREVLGQLTALQAAGAAPAS
;
A
#
# COMPACT_ATOMS: atom_id res chain seq x y z
N MET A 1 -10.07 13.53 -8.53
CA MET A 1 -9.69 14.21 -7.27
C MET A 1 -8.27 13.80 -6.93
N SER A 2 -7.41 14.72 -6.52
CA SER A 2 -6.05 14.38 -6.09
C SER A 2 -6.10 13.91 -4.63
N VAL A 3 -5.39 12.83 -4.32
CA VAL A 3 -5.19 12.42 -2.93
C VAL A 3 -4.30 13.45 -2.24
N GLN A 4 -4.69 13.89 -1.05
CA GLN A 4 -4.01 14.95 -0.30
C GLN A 4 -3.77 14.50 1.13
N VAL A 5 -2.56 14.77 1.65
CA VAL A 5 -2.23 14.53 3.05
C VAL A 5 -3.11 15.43 3.94
N GLY A 6 -3.63 14.87 5.03
CA GLY A 6 -4.57 15.51 5.95
C GLY A 6 -6.04 15.37 5.56
N GLN A 7 -6.35 14.72 4.42
CA GLN A 7 -7.72 14.47 3.97
C GLN A 7 -8.08 12.98 4.09
N PRO A 8 -9.39 12.63 4.14
CA PRO A 8 -9.83 11.25 4.02
C PRO A 8 -9.22 10.58 2.78
N ALA A 9 -8.65 9.38 2.97
CA ALA A 9 -8.16 8.59 1.86
C ALA A 9 -9.34 8.10 1.00
N PRO A 10 -9.17 7.93 -0.32
CA PRO A 10 -10.21 7.36 -1.16
C PRO A 10 -10.63 5.97 -0.67
N GLU A 11 -11.92 5.83 -0.38
CA GLU A 11 -12.52 4.55 0.00
C GLU A 11 -12.45 3.54 -1.15
N PHE A 12 -12.19 2.28 -0.81
CA PHE A 12 -12.25 1.18 -1.75
C PHE A 12 -12.91 -0.04 -1.11
N ARG A 13 -13.48 -0.88 -1.97
CA ARG A 13 -13.83 -2.27 -1.68
C ARG A 13 -13.39 -3.07 -2.90
N ALA A 14 -12.44 -3.96 -2.71
CA ALA A 14 -11.85 -4.73 -3.81
C ALA A 14 -11.71 -6.19 -3.41
N ARG A 15 -11.75 -7.06 -4.43
CA ARG A 15 -11.37 -8.46 -4.27
C ARG A 15 -9.84 -8.54 -4.24
N THR A 16 -9.31 -9.37 -3.36
CA THR A 16 -7.88 -9.65 -3.19
C THR A 16 -7.49 -10.90 -3.99
N GLU A 17 -6.20 -11.23 -4.02
CA GLU A 17 -5.66 -12.31 -4.85
C GLU A 17 -6.03 -13.73 -4.40
N ASP A 18 -6.56 -13.89 -3.19
CA ASP A 18 -7.11 -15.15 -2.67
C ASP A 18 -8.64 -15.27 -2.80
N GLY A 19 -9.27 -14.27 -3.43
CA GLY A 19 -10.71 -14.21 -3.65
C GLY A 19 -11.52 -13.60 -2.50
N GLN A 20 -10.89 -13.21 -1.39
CA GLN A 20 -11.55 -12.47 -0.32
C GLN A 20 -11.80 -11.02 -0.71
N HIS A 21 -12.74 -10.34 -0.04
CA HIS A 21 -12.95 -8.91 -0.20
C HIS A 21 -12.28 -8.14 0.93
N LEU A 22 -11.67 -7.02 0.57
CA LEU A 22 -11.09 -6.06 1.50
C LEU A 22 -11.63 -4.67 1.19
N ALA A 23 -12.20 -4.02 2.19
CA ALA A 23 -12.52 -2.60 2.15
C ALA A 23 -11.59 -1.80 3.08
N LEU A 24 -11.34 -0.54 2.74
CA LEU A 24 -10.60 0.36 3.63
C LEU A 24 -11.32 0.52 4.98
N ALA A 25 -12.66 0.50 4.97
CA ALA A 25 -13.48 0.50 6.16
C ALA A 25 -13.28 -0.72 7.09
N ASP A 26 -12.81 -1.86 6.57
CA ASP A 26 -12.52 -3.05 7.38
C ASP A 26 -11.22 -2.89 8.18
N LEU A 27 -10.38 -1.93 7.78
CA LEU A 27 -9.08 -1.62 8.40
C LEU A 27 -9.14 -0.42 9.35
N ARG A 28 -10.35 0.05 9.71
CA ARG A 28 -10.50 1.13 10.70
C ARG A 28 -10.01 0.69 12.07
N GLY A 29 -9.49 1.64 12.84
CA GLY A 29 -8.87 1.34 14.14
C GLY A 29 -7.41 0.86 14.07
N GLN A 30 -6.85 0.71 12.87
CA GLN A 30 -5.43 0.41 12.64
C GLN A 30 -4.87 1.29 11.51
N TRP A 31 -3.54 1.46 11.48
CA TRP A 31 -2.88 2.13 10.37
C TRP A 31 -2.88 1.25 9.13
N VAL A 32 -2.84 1.86 7.95
CA VAL A 32 -2.76 1.13 6.67
C VAL A 32 -1.58 1.65 5.86
N VAL A 33 -0.67 0.73 5.52
CA VAL A 33 0.36 0.90 4.50
C VAL A 33 -0.21 0.41 3.18
N LEU A 34 -0.72 1.32 2.35
CA LEU A 34 -1.22 1.01 1.02
C LEU A 34 -0.12 1.32 -0.01
N TYR A 35 0.48 0.31 -0.62
CA TYR A 35 1.54 0.51 -1.60
C TYR A 35 1.16 -0.01 -2.99
N PHE A 36 1.34 0.86 -3.98
CA PHE A 36 1.15 0.56 -5.39
C PHE A 36 2.49 0.20 -6.02
N TYR A 37 2.50 -0.79 -6.90
CA TYR A 37 3.69 -1.17 -7.66
C TYR A 37 3.38 -1.43 -9.14
N PRO A 38 4.36 -1.23 -10.04
CA PRO A 38 4.10 -1.28 -11.49
C PRO A 38 3.73 -2.66 -12.01
N ARG A 39 4.44 -3.70 -11.54
CA ARG A 39 4.25 -5.05 -12.08
C ARG A 39 4.73 -6.12 -11.11
N ALA A 40 3.80 -6.96 -10.69
CA ALA A 40 4.04 -8.21 -9.98
C ALA A 40 5.10 -9.04 -10.71
N ASN A 41 5.83 -9.81 -9.93
CA ASN A 41 6.85 -10.73 -10.42
C ASN A 41 8.10 -10.12 -11.07
N THR A 42 8.33 -8.81 -10.95
CA THR A 42 9.56 -8.14 -11.43
C THR A 42 10.58 -7.96 -10.29
N PRO A 43 11.91 -7.86 -10.56
CA PRO A 43 12.93 -7.81 -9.52
C PRO A 43 12.71 -6.70 -8.48
N GLY A 44 12.47 -5.46 -8.92
CA GLY A 44 12.24 -4.34 -8.01
C GLY A 44 10.96 -4.47 -7.17
N CYS A 45 9.87 -5.01 -7.74
CA CYS A 45 8.64 -5.24 -6.96
C CYS A 45 8.78 -6.43 -5.99
N SER A 46 9.53 -7.47 -6.39
CA SER A 46 9.80 -8.63 -5.52
C SER A 46 10.65 -8.21 -4.32
N LEU A 47 11.69 -7.40 -4.55
CA LEU A 47 12.52 -6.83 -3.49
C LEU A 47 11.69 -6.03 -2.48
N GLU A 48 10.83 -5.13 -2.96
CA GLU A 48 9.98 -4.32 -2.10
C GLU A 48 8.97 -5.17 -1.30
N ALA A 49 8.26 -6.09 -1.96
CA ALA A 49 7.27 -6.93 -1.30
C ALA A 49 7.91 -7.85 -0.25
N GLN A 50 9.08 -8.42 -0.54
CA GLN A 50 9.84 -9.24 0.41
C GLN A 50 10.35 -8.39 1.59
N ALA A 51 10.73 -7.13 1.36
CA ALA A 51 11.11 -6.23 2.45
C ALA A 51 9.92 -5.89 3.36
N PHE A 52 8.73 -5.66 2.80
CA PHE A 52 7.51 -5.51 3.60
C PHE A 52 7.17 -6.78 4.37
N GLN A 53 7.31 -7.95 3.75
CA GLN A 53 7.09 -9.23 4.41
C GLN A 53 8.06 -9.43 5.58
N ALA A 54 9.34 -9.11 5.40
CA ALA A 54 10.35 -9.23 6.45
C ALA A 54 10.08 -8.29 7.65
N SER A 55 9.41 -7.16 7.42
CA SER A 55 9.03 -6.19 8.46
C SER A 55 7.56 -6.32 8.89
N LEU A 56 6.84 -7.36 8.47
CA LEU A 56 5.40 -7.47 8.71
C LEU A 56 5.06 -7.53 10.21
N GLU A 57 5.87 -8.22 11.00
CA GLU A 57 5.70 -8.27 12.47
C GLU A 57 5.93 -6.89 13.11
N ASP A 58 6.89 -6.10 12.62
CA ASP A 58 7.15 -4.75 13.12
C ASP A 58 6.00 -3.78 12.81
N PHE A 59 5.35 -3.95 11.65
CA PHE A 59 4.12 -3.23 11.31
C PHE A 59 2.96 -3.66 12.20
N GLY A 60 2.79 -4.97 12.41
CA GLY A 60 1.77 -5.52 13.30
C GLY A 60 1.92 -5.03 14.75
N ALA A 61 3.14 -4.97 15.28
CA ALA A 61 3.44 -4.43 16.62
C ALA A 61 3.05 -2.94 16.77
N ARG A 62 2.89 -2.23 15.65
CA ARG A 62 2.43 -0.83 15.58
C ARG A 62 0.97 -0.71 15.18
N ASN A 63 0.21 -1.80 15.24
CA ASN A 63 -1.19 -1.84 14.81
C ASN A 63 -1.35 -1.28 13.39
N ALA A 64 -0.56 -1.80 12.44
CA ALA A 64 -0.59 -1.40 11.05
C ALA A 64 -0.72 -2.61 10.11
N ALA A 65 -1.67 -2.53 9.18
CA ALA A 65 -1.83 -3.48 8.07
C ALA A 65 -1.02 -3.03 6.85
N VAL A 66 -0.47 -3.99 6.10
CA VAL A 66 0.17 -3.75 4.80
C VAL A 66 -0.74 -4.29 3.69
N VAL A 67 -0.93 -3.51 2.63
CA VAL A 67 -1.77 -3.88 1.47
C VAL A 67 -1.04 -3.49 0.18
N GLY A 68 -0.81 -4.48 -0.69
CA GLY A 68 -0.19 -4.26 -2.00
C GLY A 68 -1.23 -4.09 -3.11
N VAL A 69 -1.00 -3.21 -4.08
CA VAL A 69 -1.91 -2.99 -5.21
C VAL A 69 -1.13 -2.90 -6.53
N SER A 70 -1.61 -3.58 -7.57
CA SER A 70 -1.10 -3.40 -8.93
C SER A 70 -2.19 -3.61 -9.95
N THR A 71 -1.92 -3.26 -11.21
CA THR A 71 -2.86 -3.47 -12.33
C THR A 71 -2.79 -4.88 -12.92
N ASP A 72 -2.04 -5.79 -12.28
CA ASP A 72 -1.95 -7.20 -12.68
C ASP A 72 -3.25 -7.97 -12.35
N THR A 73 -3.42 -9.13 -12.99
CA THR A 73 -4.57 -10.02 -12.78
C THR A 73 -4.50 -10.74 -11.43
N GLU A 74 -5.66 -11.23 -10.95
CA GLU A 74 -5.78 -12.06 -9.73
C GLU A 74 -4.79 -13.23 -9.75
N ALA A 75 -4.77 -14.01 -10.84
CA ALA A 75 -3.85 -15.14 -11.00
C ALA A 75 -2.36 -14.74 -10.90
N ARG A 76 -2.00 -13.57 -11.43
CA ARG A 76 -0.62 -13.09 -11.41
C ARG A 76 -0.22 -12.57 -10.03
N GLN A 77 -1.15 -11.94 -9.31
CA GLN A 77 -0.97 -11.52 -7.92
C GLN A 77 -0.84 -12.74 -7.00
N ALA A 78 -1.68 -13.77 -7.17
CA ALA A 78 -1.59 -15.01 -6.41
C ALA A 78 -0.23 -15.70 -6.60
N ALA A 79 0.22 -15.84 -7.85
CA ALA A 79 1.55 -16.39 -8.13
C ALA A 79 2.69 -15.54 -7.53
N PHE A 80 2.51 -14.22 -7.45
CA PHE A 80 3.48 -13.32 -6.84
C PHE A 80 3.52 -13.46 -5.33
N ARG A 81 2.36 -13.54 -4.66
CA ARG A 81 2.26 -13.87 -3.23
C ARG A 81 3.00 -15.16 -2.93
N ASP A 82 2.67 -16.23 -3.63
CA ASP A 82 3.23 -17.57 -3.36
C ASP A 82 4.75 -17.58 -3.54
N ARG A 83 5.24 -16.95 -4.61
CA ARG A 83 6.67 -16.90 -4.91
C ARG A 83 7.46 -16.04 -3.92
N CYS A 84 6.87 -14.96 -3.43
CA CYS A 84 7.53 -14.07 -2.48
C CYS A 84 7.24 -14.43 -1.01
N GLY A 85 6.39 -15.44 -0.76
CA GLY A 85 6.00 -15.86 0.59
C GLY A 85 5.24 -14.78 1.35
N LEU A 86 4.36 -14.04 0.67
CA LEU A 86 3.65 -12.90 1.26
C LEU A 86 2.46 -13.35 2.10
N ALA A 87 2.32 -12.78 3.29
CA ALA A 87 1.25 -13.05 4.25
C ALA A 87 0.27 -11.86 4.40
N PHE A 88 0.40 -10.85 3.54
CA PHE A 88 -0.46 -9.68 3.50
C PHE A 88 -1.22 -9.61 2.16
N PRO A 89 -2.41 -9.00 2.12
CA PRO A 89 -3.27 -9.03 0.94
C PRO A 89 -2.71 -8.21 -0.22
N LEU A 90 -2.96 -8.70 -1.44
CA LEU A 90 -2.69 -8.03 -2.70
C LEU A 90 -3.99 -7.79 -3.47
N ILE A 91 -4.22 -6.56 -3.91
CA ILE A 91 -5.38 -6.20 -4.72
C ILE A 91 -4.99 -6.24 -6.22
N PRO A 92 -5.60 -7.13 -7.02
CA PRO A 92 -5.56 -7.05 -8.49
C PRO A 92 -6.50 -5.94 -9.00
N ASP A 93 -5.95 -4.76 -9.27
CA ASP A 93 -6.68 -3.60 -9.81
C ASP A 93 -6.64 -3.58 -11.35
N GLY A 94 -7.10 -4.67 -11.98
CA GLY A 94 -7.05 -4.83 -13.44
C GLY A 94 -7.87 -3.79 -14.21
N GLU A 95 -8.97 -3.31 -13.62
CA GLU A 95 -9.78 -2.21 -14.15
C GLU A 95 -9.18 -0.82 -13.89
N LYS A 96 -8.12 -0.76 -13.07
CA LYS A 96 -7.37 0.44 -12.71
C LYS A 96 -8.22 1.46 -11.95
N VAL A 97 -9.23 1.01 -11.22
CA VAL A 97 -10.17 1.87 -10.51
C VAL A 97 -9.46 2.51 -9.31
N LEU A 98 -8.82 1.70 -8.48
CA LEU A 98 -8.06 2.19 -7.31
C LEU A 98 -6.87 3.03 -7.77
N ALA A 99 -6.16 2.59 -8.81
CA ALA A 99 -5.01 3.30 -9.35
C ALA A 99 -5.38 4.69 -9.89
N ARG A 100 -6.58 4.86 -10.47
CA ARG A 100 -7.11 6.17 -10.86
C ARG A 100 -7.53 6.99 -9.64
N GLN A 101 -8.23 6.40 -8.68
CA GLN A 101 -8.68 7.09 -7.46
C GLN A 101 -7.50 7.63 -6.65
N TYR A 102 -6.43 6.85 -6.54
CA TYR A 102 -5.21 7.24 -5.85
C TYR A 102 -4.26 8.09 -6.71
N GLY A 103 -4.60 8.35 -7.99
CA GLY A 103 -3.83 9.21 -8.87
C GLY A 103 -2.45 8.65 -9.25
N VAL A 104 -2.28 7.32 -9.25
CA VAL A 104 -0.97 6.67 -9.51
C VAL A 104 -0.78 6.24 -10.98
N LEU A 105 -1.77 6.46 -11.86
CA LEU A 105 -1.67 6.25 -13.32
C LEU A 105 -1.13 7.47 -14.08
N GLY A 106 -0.03 8.05 -13.61
CA GLY A 106 0.60 9.21 -14.23
C GLY A 106 1.76 8.85 -15.17
N GLY A 107 2.09 9.78 -16.07
CA GLY A 107 3.32 9.74 -16.87
C GLY A 107 3.49 8.47 -17.71
N LEU A 108 4.74 7.98 -17.79
CA LEU A 108 5.09 6.79 -18.56
C LEU A 108 4.37 5.53 -18.03
N SER A 109 4.20 5.40 -16.71
CA SER A 109 3.46 4.30 -16.09
C SER A 109 2.02 4.26 -16.58
N GLY A 110 1.36 5.42 -16.60
CA GLY A 110 0.00 5.58 -17.13
C GLY A 110 -0.10 5.20 -18.61
N LEU A 111 0.86 5.60 -19.44
CA LEU A 111 0.92 5.23 -20.86
C LEU A 111 1.03 3.70 -21.05
N LEU A 112 1.78 3.04 -20.17
CA LEU A 112 1.93 1.58 -20.15
C LEU A 112 0.77 0.86 -19.44
N GLY A 113 -0.20 1.61 -18.90
CA GLY A 113 -1.35 1.06 -18.18
C GLY A 113 -1.00 0.39 -16.85
N VAL A 114 0.11 0.79 -16.22
CA VAL A 114 0.57 0.28 -14.92
C VAL A 114 0.54 1.37 -13.85
N ALA A 115 0.40 0.97 -12.59
CA ALA A 115 0.49 1.89 -11.47
C ALA A 115 1.95 2.38 -11.28
N SER A 116 2.13 3.64 -10.89
CA SER A 116 3.43 4.14 -10.44
C SER A 116 3.76 3.57 -9.07
N ARG A 117 5.05 3.35 -8.77
CA ARG A 117 5.49 2.90 -7.45
C ARG A 117 5.31 4.02 -6.43
N GLN A 118 4.27 3.92 -5.61
CA GLN A 118 3.89 4.94 -4.62
C GLN A 118 3.34 4.27 -3.37
N THR A 119 3.44 4.93 -2.22
CA THR A 119 2.98 4.38 -0.94
C THR A 119 2.28 5.43 -0.12
N PHE A 120 1.21 5.02 0.54
CA PHE A 120 0.32 5.86 1.34
C PHE A 120 0.26 5.31 2.76
N LEU A 121 0.41 6.18 3.75
CA LEU A 121 0.11 5.87 5.15
C LEU A 121 -1.22 6.50 5.53
N ILE A 122 -2.18 5.66 5.86
CA ILE A 122 -3.53 6.05 6.26
C ILE A 122 -3.66 5.73 7.75
N ASP A 123 -4.21 6.65 8.53
CA ASP A 123 -4.39 6.49 9.97
C ASP A 123 -5.63 5.63 10.32
N PRO A 124 -5.85 5.30 11.61
CA PRO A 124 -7.03 4.56 12.07
C PRO A 124 -8.38 5.20 11.72
N GLU A 125 -8.40 6.52 11.57
CA GLU A 125 -9.54 7.34 11.17
C GLU A 125 -9.68 7.48 9.64
N GLY A 126 -8.89 6.74 8.85
CA GLY A 126 -8.94 6.69 7.40
C GLY A 126 -8.47 7.96 6.69
N VAL A 127 -7.71 8.80 7.38
CA VAL A 127 -7.10 10.03 6.88
C VAL A 127 -5.70 9.72 6.38
N LEU A 128 -5.37 10.19 5.18
CA LEU A 128 -4.01 10.08 4.64
C LEU A 128 -3.06 10.96 5.46
N ARG A 129 -2.05 10.36 6.09
CA ARG A 129 -1.03 11.08 6.87
C ARG A 129 0.29 11.24 6.15
N TRP A 130 0.60 10.38 5.19
CA TRP A 130 1.83 10.49 4.42
C TRP A 130 1.74 9.84 3.04
N HIS A 131 2.49 10.36 2.08
CA HIS A 131 2.51 9.87 0.70
C HIS A 131 3.92 9.93 0.10
N TRP A 132 4.48 8.76 -0.23
CA TRP A 132 5.67 8.65 -1.07
C TRP A 132 5.29 8.61 -2.54
N ARG A 133 5.62 9.68 -3.27
CA ARG A 133 5.38 9.81 -4.72
C ARG A 133 6.46 9.15 -5.56
N PHE A 134 7.67 9.03 -5.00
CA PHE A 134 8.83 8.43 -5.61
C PHE A 134 9.44 7.46 -4.62
N VAL A 135 9.52 6.19 -5.00
CA VAL A 135 9.94 5.11 -4.11
C VAL A 135 11.12 4.39 -4.72
N ASN A 136 12.18 4.25 -3.93
CA ASN A 136 13.24 3.28 -4.21
C ASN A 136 12.89 1.98 -3.48
N PRO A 137 12.64 0.85 -4.17
CA PRO A 137 12.26 -0.39 -3.51
C PRO A 137 13.31 -0.88 -2.50
N ALA A 138 14.58 -0.52 -2.68
CA ALA A 138 15.63 -0.81 -1.71
C ALA A 138 15.48 0.07 -0.46
N GLY A 139 15.16 -0.55 0.68
CA GLY A 139 15.04 0.14 1.97
C GLY A 139 13.68 0.77 2.25
N HIS A 140 12.75 0.75 1.29
CA HIS A 140 11.45 1.40 1.42
C HIS A 140 10.64 0.95 2.65
N ALA A 141 10.55 -0.36 2.89
CA ALA A 141 9.81 -0.88 4.05
C ALA A 141 10.31 -0.30 5.38
N ARG A 142 11.63 -0.11 5.52
CA ARG A 142 12.24 0.51 6.70
C ARG A 142 11.90 2.00 6.78
N GLU A 143 11.93 2.71 5.67
CA GLU A 143 11.54 4.13 5.60
C GLU A 143 10.08 4.32 6.04
N VAL A 144 9.18 3.49 5.51
CA VAL A 144 7.75 3.51 5.87
C VAL A 144 7.55 3.20 7.35
N LEU A 145 8.22 2.19 7.89
CA LEU A 145 8.15 1.83 9.31
C LEU A 145 8.66 2.97 10.23
N GLY A 146 9.75 3.62 9.84
CA GLY A 146 10.30 4.78 10.55
C GLY A 146 9.31 5.95 10.57
N GLN A 147 8.73 6.27 9.41
CA GLN A 147 7.74 7.34 9.30
C GLN A 147 6.45 7.03 10.08
N LEU A 148 5.97 5.78 10.03
CA LEU A 148 4.83 5.32 10.83
C LEU A 148 5.10 5.55 12.32
N THR A 149 6.28 5.15 12.80
CA THR A 149 6.69 5.33 14.20
C THR A 149 6.69 6.81 14.59
N ALA A 150 7.25 7.67 13.73
CA ALA A 150 7.29 9.11 13.98
C ALA A 150 5.89 9.74 14.04
N LEU A 151 4.99 9.35 13.13
CA LEU A 151 3.60 9.84 13.12
C LEU A 151 2.82 9.40 14.34
N GLN A 152 2.99 8.16 14.80
CA GLN A 152 2.37 7.67 16.03
C GLN A 152 2.88 8.41 17.26
N ALA A 153 4.19 8.67 17.34
CA ALA A 153 4.76 9.46 18.44
C ALA A 153 4.23 10.90 18.46
N ALA A 154 4.09 11.53 17.29
CA ALA A 154 3.55 12.88 17.17
C ALA A 154 2.05 12.96 17.52
N GLY A 155 1.26 11.93 17.20
CA GLY A 155 -0.16 11.85 17.55
C GLY A 155 -0.43 11.47 19.02
N ALA A 156 0.52 10.81 19.69
CA ALA A 156 0.44 10.42 21.09
C ALA A 156 0.88 11.53 22.07
N ALA A 157 1.49 12.61 21.58
CA ALA A 157 1.86 13.74 22.42
C ALA A 157 0.57 14.39 22.98
N PRO A 158 0.46 14.59 24.32
CA PRO A 158 -0.71 15.24 24.89
C PRO A 158 -0.82 16.65 24.32
N ALA A 159 -2.00 16.98 23.79
CA ALA A 159 -2.35 18.37 23.48
C ALA A 159 -2.13 19.20 24.74
N SER A 160 -1.16 20.12 24.66
CA SER A 160 -0.81 21.04 25.75
C SER A 160 -1.94 22.04 25.99
#